data_AF-K9P6C7-F1
#
_entry.id   AF-K9P6C7-F1
#
_cell.length_a   1.000
_cell.length_b   1.000
_cell.length_c   1.000
_cell.angle_alpha   90.00
_cell.angle_beta   90.00
_cell.angle_gamma   90.00
#
_symmetry.space_group_name_H-M   'P 1'
#
loop_
_entity.id
_entity.type
_entity.pdbx_description
1 polymer ?
#
loop_
_entity_poly.entity_id
_entity_poly.type
_entity_poly.pdbx_seq_one_letter_code
_entity_poly.pdbx_strand_id
1 'polypeptide(L)'
;MPPPTTATRTVSGLLGLTAVAGGLIGLAVTNPGPAAFEEFAAEKLTELASEELCRDEGLPLLARLLIQNCPELVRSQRKVLGRLAREHSRRYNFGLLSIYGTRLGGEKVLPNWSIPRYDAVTLAMAGHFVLLSAGESTPGSPMP
;
A
#
# COMPACT_ATOMS: atom_id res chain seq x y z
N MET A 1 69.30 -3.38 -4.77
CA MET A 1 68.09 -3.26 -3.92
C MET A 1 67.11 -2.31 -4.60
N PRO A 2 66.08 -2.80 -5.30
CA PRO A 2 64.98 -1.96 -5.80
C PRO A 2 63.82 -1.86 -4.76
N PRO A 3 63.07 -0.75 -4.72
CA PRO A 3 61.91 -0.61 -3.82
C PRO A 3 60.66 -1.32 -4.38
N PRO A 4 59.73 -1.79 -3.52
CA PRO A 4 58.47 -2.38 -3.96
C PRO A 4 57.52 -1.28 -4.47
N THR A 5 57.14 -1.38 -5.75
CA THR A 5 56.10 -0.55 -6.37
C THR A 5 54.71 -0.90 -5.83
N THR A 6 54.13 0.07 -5.14
CA THR A 6 52.71 0.17 -4.78
C THR A 6 51.83 0.18 -6.03
N ALA A 7 51.16 -0.94 -6.39
CA ALA A 7 50.21 -0.91 -7.50
C ALA A 7 49.21 -2.07 -7.51
N THR A 8 48.41 -2.25 -6.46
CA THR A 8 47.26 -3.18 -6.55
C THR A 8 46.07 -2.69 -5.72
N ARG A 9 45.41 -1.61 -6.15
CA ARG A 9 44.13 -1.17 -5.54
C ARG A 9 43.12 -0.60 -6.52
N THR A 10 43.29 -0.85 -7.82
CA THR A 10 42.43 -0.29 -8.88
C THR A 10 41.41 -1.29 -9.43
N VAL A 11 41.66 -2.61 -9.33
CA VAL A 11 40.77 -3.63 -9.92
C VAL A 11 39.53 -3.91 -9.07
N SER A 12 39.61 -3.81 -7.73
CA SER A 12 38.44 -4.01 -6.85
C SER A 12 37.37 -2.93 -6.97
N GLY A 13 37.74 -1.70 -7.37
CA GLY A 13 36.78 -0.59 -7.45
C GLY A 13 35.76 -0.77 -8.59
N LEU A 14 36.18 -1.36 -9.72
CA LEU A 14 35.34 -1.51 -10.89
C LEU A 14 34.32 -2.66 -10.75
N LEU A 15 34.71 -3.78 -10.13
CA LEU A 15 33.79 -4.88 -9.81
C LEU A 15 32.77 -4.51 -8.72
N GLY A 16 33.17 -3.68 -7.76
CA GLY A 16 32.24 -3.18 -6.74
C GLY A 16 31.15 -2.28 -7.33
N LEU A 17 31.51 -1.40 -8.27
CA LEU A 17 30.55 -0.50 -8.92
C LEU A 17 29.51 -1.23 -9.77
N THR A 18 29.91 -2.28 -10.51
CA THR A 18 28.98 -3.04 -11.35
C THR A 18 27.99 -3.85 -10.53
N ALA A 19 28.43 -4.46 -9.41
CA ALA A 19 27.55 -5.18 -8.50
C ALA A 19 26.51 -4.25 -7.85
N VAL A 20 26.93 -3.06 -7.41
CA VAL A 20 26.03 -2.06 -6.83
C VAL A 20 25.03 -1.54 -7.87
N ALA A 21 25.51 -1.17 -9.06
CA ALA A 21 24.63 -0.71 -10.14
C ALA A 21 23.61 -1.77 -10.56
N GLY A 22 24.03 -3.03 -10.70
CA GLY A 22 23.15 -4.16 -11.00
C GLY A 22 22.09 -4.38 -9.90
N GLY A 23 22.49 -4.30 -8.63
CA GLY A 23 21.58 -4.42 -7.49
C GLY A 23 20.52 -3.32 -7.46
N LEU A 24 20.91 -2.07 -7.69
CA LEU A 24 19.98 -0.93 -7.74
C LEU A 24 18.99 -1.04 -8.90
N ILE A 25 19.45 -1.48 -10.08
CA ILE A 25 18.56 -1.74 -11.22
C ILE A 25 17.58 -2.87 -10.88
N GLY A 26 18.06 -3.96 -10.29
CA GLY A 26 17.21 -5.08 -9.87
C GLY A 26 16.10 -4.62 -8.90
N LEU A 27 16.45 -3.82 -7.90
CA LEU A 27 15.48 -3.24 -6.94
C LEU A 27 14.50 -2.28 -7.60
N ALA A 28 14.95 -1.47 -8.56
CA ALA A 28 14.07 -0.57 -9.30
C ALA A 28 13.06 -1.33 -10.17
N VAL A 29 13.51 -2.43 -10.80
CA VAL A 29 12.65 -3.29 -11.64
C VAL A 29 11.64 -4.08 -10.81
N THR A 30 12.01 -4.50 -9.60
CA THR A 30 11.10 -5.24 -8.71
C THR A 30 10.17 -4.33 -7.90
N ASN A 31 10.32 -3.00 -7.96
CA ASN A 31 9.44 -2.07 -7.26
C ASN A 31 7.99 -2.18 -7.79
N PRO A 32 7.03 -2.63 -6.97
CA PRO A 32 5.72 -3.03 -7.46
C PRO A 32 4.87 -1.86 -7.94
N GLY A 33 4.17 -2.08 -9.05
CA GLY A 33 3.34 -1.09 -9.73
C GLY A 33 1.90 -0.99 -9.19
N PRO A 34 1.06 -0.15 -9.83
CA PRO A 34 -0.31 0.13 -9.35
C PRO A 34 -1.24 -1.09 -9.39
N ALA A 35 -1.05 -2.00 -10.35
CA ALA A 35 -1.84 -3.23 -10.42
C ALA A 35 -1.53 -4.19 -9.25
N ALA A 36 -0.25 -4.33 -8.88
CA ALA A 36 0.14 -5.11 -7.71
C ALA A 36 -0.37 -4.45 -6.41
N PHE A 37 -0.39 -3.12 -6.35
CA PHE A 37 -0.99 -2.39 -5.23
C PHE A 37 -2.50 -2.64 -5.12
N GLU A 38 -3.23 -2.66 -6.24
CA GLU A 38 -4.67 -2.95 -6.26
C GLU A 38 -4.97 -4.35 -5.70
N GLU A 39 -4.17 -5.36 -6.03
CA GLU A 39 -4.32 -6.71 -5.49
C GLU A 39 -4.04 -6.76 -3.98
N PHE A 40 -2.94 -6.14 -3.54
CA PHE A 40 -2.60 -6.01 -2.11
C PHE A 40 -3.71 -5.30 -1.33
N ALA A 41 -4.18 -4.16 -1.83
CA ALA A 41 -5.21 -3.36 -1.18
C ALA A 41 -6.56 -4.08 -1.18
N ALA A 42 -6.87 -4.84 -2.24
CA ALA A 42 -8.07 -5.67 -2.28
C ALA A 42 -8.10 -6.68 -1.12
N GLU A 43 -6.97 -7.37 -0.89
CA GLU A 43 -6.85 -8.33 0.21
C GLU A 43 -6.98 -7.63 1.57
N LYS A 44 -6.25 -6.53 1.79
CA LYS A 44 -6.29 -5.78 3.05
C LYS A 44 -7.64 -5.16 3.37
N LEU A 45 -8.31 -4.56 2.39
CA LEU A 45 -9.65 -4.01 2.62
C LEU A 45 -10.70 -5.11 2.80
N THR A 46 -10.56 -6.25 2.13
CA THR A 46 -11.48 -7.39 2.35
C THR A 46 -11.35 -7.92 3.77
N GLU A 47 -10.10 -8.07 4.26
CA GLU A 47 -9.78 -8.46 5.63
C GLU A 47 -10.38 -7.48 6.64
N LEU A 48 -10.04 -6.19 6.53
CA LEU A 48 -10.52 -5.13 7.42
C LEU A 48 -12.04 -4.99 7.39
N ALA A 49 -12.66 -4.93 6.21
CA ALA A 49 -14.11 -4.81 6.09
C ALA A 49 -14.84 -6.03 6.67
N SER A 50 -14.28 -7.23 6.51
CA SER A 50 -14.85 -8.43 7.15
C SER A 50 -14.72 -8.34 8.67
N GLU A 51 -13.60 -7.86 9.18
CA GLU A 51 -13.36 -7.75 10.62
C GLU A 51 -14.23 -6.67 11.27
N GLU A 52 -14.30 -5.49 10.67
CA GLU A 52 -15.01 -4.34 11.24
C GLU A 52 -16.51 -4.41 11.01
N LEU A 53 -16.95 -4.73 9.79
CA LEU A 53 -18.37 -4.68 9.45
C LEU A 53 -19.09 -5.98 9.82
N CYS A 54 -18.47 -7.14 9.60
CA CYS A 54 -19.17 -8.41 9.78
C CYS A 54 -19.12 -8.96 11.21
N ARG A 55 -18.43 -8.31 12.15
CA ARG A 55 -18.52 -8.65 13.59
C ARG A 55 -19.87 -8.25 14.18
N ASP A 56 -20.21 -8.85 15.32
CA ASP A 56 -21.50 -8.68 16.03
C ASP A 56 -21.81 -7.25 16.51
N GLU A 57 -20.91 -6.28 16.34
CA GLU A 57 -21.16 -4.87 16.65
C GLU A 57 -21.08 -3.97 15.42
N GLY A 58 -20.57 -4.49 14.29
CA GLY A 58 -20.29 -3.72 13.07
C GLY A 58 -21.52 -3.40 12.21
N LEU A 59 -22.57 -4.20 12.33
CA LEU A 59 -23.81 -4.03 11.56
C LEU A 59 -25.02 -3.82 12.47
N PRO A 60 -25.94 -2.90 12.11
CA PRO A 60 -27.22 -2.79 12.80
C PRO A 60 -28.04 -4.08 12.63
N LEU A 61 -28.89 -4.41 13.61
CA LEU A 61 -29.67 -5.67 13.65
C LEU A 61 -30.42 -5.95 12.34
N LEU A 62 -31.03 -4.91 11.75
CA LEU A 62 -31.75 -5.02 10.48
C LEU A 62 -30.85 -5.44 9.31
N ALA A 63 -29.62 -4.90 9.25
CA ALA A 63 -28.68 -5.25 8.19
C ALA A 63 -28.21 -6.70 8.32
N ARG A 64 -28.10 -7.25 9.53
CA ARG A 64 -27.74 -8.66 9.76
C ARG A 64 -28.80 -9.63 9.24
N LEU A 65 -30.08 -9.27 9.35
CA LEU A 65 -31.19 -10.09 8.84
C LEU A 65 -31.21 -10.12 7.30
N LEU A 66 -30.78 -9.03 6.65
CA LEU A 66 -30.75 -8.90 5.20
C LEU A 66 -29.46 -9.48 4.59
N ILE A 67 -28.32 -9.24 5.24
CA ILE A 67 -27.00 -9.67 4.76
C ILE A 67 -26.65 -11.01 5.40
N GLN A 68 -27.11 -12.07 4.75
CA GLN A 68 -26.69 -13.42 5.12
C GLN A 68 -25.25 -13.65 4.65
N ASN A 69 -24.42 -14.23 5.52
CA ASN A 69 -23.00 -14.51 5.24
C ASN A 69 -22.18 -13.28 4.82
N CYS A 70 -22.26 -12.20 5.61
CA CYS A 70 -21.51 -10.95 5.39
C CYS A 70 -20.04 -11.15 4.96
N PRO A 71 -19.22 -12.04 5.58
CA PRO A 71 -17.84 -12.22 5.15
C PRO A 71 -17.70 -12.68 3.69
N GLU A 72 -18.64 -13.49 3.21
CA GLU A 72 -18.62 -13.99 1.83
C GLU A 72 -19.05 -12.91 0.84
N LEU A 73 -20.01 -12.07 1.23
CA LEU A 73 -20.38 -10.90 0.45
C LEU A 73 -19.18 -9.95 0.30
N VAL A 74 -18.48 -9.64 1.38
CA VAL A 74 -17.28 -8.77 1.34
C VAL A 74 -16.20 -9.38 0.44
N ARG A 75 -15.94 -10.69 0.56
CA ARG A 75 -14.98 -11.40 -0.31
C ARG A 75 -15.37 -11.35 -1.79
N SER A 76 -16.67 -11.47 -2.10
CA SER A 76 -17.14 -11.37 -3.49
C SER A 76 -16.84 -9.98 -4.10
N GLN A 77 -16.77 -8.95 -3.26
CA GLN A 77 -16.48 -7.57 -3.64
C GLN A 77 -14.99 -7.22 -3.63
N ARG A 78 -14.08 -8.19 -3.40
CA ARG A 78 -12.62 -7.99 -3.34
C ARG A 78 -12.09 -7.13 -4.50
N LYS A 79 -12.51 -7.42 -5.73
CA LYS A 79 -12.08 -6.64 -6.92
C LYS A 79 -12.56 -5.18 -6.90
N VAL A 80 -13.75 -4.93 -6.35
CA VAL A 80 -14.29 -3.57 -6.19
C VAL A 80 -13.50 -2.84 -5.11
N LEU A 81 -13.20 -3.49 -3.98
CA LEU A 81 -12.42 -2.91 -2.90
C LEU A 81 -11.00 -2.54 -3.35
N GLY A 82 -10.33 -3.41 -4.11
CA GLY A 82 -9.02 -3.10 -4.69
C GLY A 82 -9.05 -1.88 -5.61
N ARG A 83 -10.04 -1.83 -6.53
CA ARG A 83 -10.22 -0.71 -7.43
C ARG A 83 -10.50 0.59 -6.67
N LEU A 84 -11.37 0.53 -5.65
CA LEU A 84 -11.66 1.65 -4.78
C LEU A 84 -10.38 2.17 -4.13
N ALA A 85 -9.57 1.30 -3.54
CA ALA A 85 -8.28 1.70 -2.97
C ALA A 85 -7.41 2.41 -4.02
N ARG A 86 -7.19 1.78 -5.18
CA ARG A 86 -6.36 2.35 -6.25
C ARG A 86 -6.85 3.73 -6.71
N GLU A 87 -8.16 3.89 -6.92
CA GLU A 87 -8.76 5.17 -7.36
C GLU A 87 -8.61 6.26 -6.29
N HIS A 88 -8.58 5.86 -5.03
CA HIS A 88 -8.43 6.73 -3.87
C HIS A 88 -6.99 6.81 -3.33
N SER A 89 -6.00 6.32 -4.08
CA SER A 89 -4.58 6.39 -3.73
C SER A 89 -3.79 7.32 -4.65
N ARG A 90 -2.84 8.05 -4.06
CA ARG A 90 -1.75 8.73 -4.77
C ARG A 90 -0.48 7.92 -4.66
N ARG A 91 0.20 7.70 -5.79
CA ARG A 91 1.51 7.05 -5.83
C ARG A 91 2.62 8.08 -6.01
N TYR A 92 3.62 8.01 -5.14
CA TYR A 92 4.90 8.71 -5.29
C TYR A 92 5.99 7.67 -5.54
N ASN A 93 6.54 7.64 -6.76
CA ASN A 93 7.57 6.68 -7.16
C ASN A 93 8.96 7.33 -7.09
N PHE A 94 9.89 6.69 -6.37
CA PHE A 94 11.26 7.15 -6.17
C PHE A 94 12.30 6.20 -6.82
N GLY A 95 11.86 5.32 -7.73
CA GLY A 95 12.72 4.35 -8.42
C GLY A 95 12.82 3.04 -7.64
N LEU A 96 13.57 3.03 -6.54
CA LEU A 96 13.77 1.82 -5.71
C LEU A 96 12.58 1.47 -4.81
N LEU A 97 11.75 2.47 -4.53
CA LEU A 97 10.57 2.35 -3.67
C LEU A 97 9.46 3.25 -4.19
N SER A 98 8.23 2.98 -3.75
CA SER A 98 7.09 3.87 -3.94
C SER A 98 6.34 4.05 -2.62
N ILE A 99 5.71 5.21 -2.44
CA ILE A 99 4.76 5.46 -1.35
C ILE A 99 3.37 5.58 -1.95
N TYR A 100 2.40 4.92 -1.33
CA TYR A 100 0.99 5.01 -1.66
C TYR A 100 0.23 5.64 -0.49
N GLY A 101 -0.21 6.88 -0.67
CA GLY A 101 -1.12 7.56 0.26
C GLY A 101 -2.55 7.30 -0.17
N THR A 102 -3.34 6.66 0.67
CA THR A 102 -4.71 6.23 0.39
C THR A 102 -5.69 6.99 1.26
N ARG A 103 -6.79 7.48 0.68
CA ARG A 103 -7.82 8.24 1.39
C ARG A 103 -9.22 7.75 1.06
N LEU A 104 -9.88 7.16 2.03
CA LEU A 104 -11.23 6.62 1.90
C LEU A 104 -12.23 7.46 2.70
N GLY A 105 -13.43 7.65 2.16
CA GLY A 105 -14.52 8.35 2.85
C GLY A 105 -14.32 9.87 3.00
N GLY A 106 -14.99 10.45 4.00
CA GLY A 106 -15.06 11.90 4.17
C GLY A 106 -16.02 12.60 3.20
N GLU A 107 -16.89 11.84 2.54
CA GLU A 107 -17.96 12.35 1.68
C GLU A 107 -19.21 12.68 2.52
N LYS A 108 -19.93 13.73 2.10
CA LYS A 108 -21.18 14.13 2.73
C LYS A 108 -22.33 13.42 2.00
N VAL A 109 -22.81 12.33 2.59
CA VAL A 109 -23.87 11.48 2.00
C VAL A 109 -25.28 11.99 2.30
N LEU A 110 -25.50 12.66 3.43
CA LEU A 110 -26.76 13.31 3.76
C LEU A 110 -26.51 14.70 4.37
N PRO A 111 -27.51 15.62 4.39
CA PRO A 111 -27.35 16.97 4.93
C PRO A 111 -26.74 17.03 6.33
N ASN A 112 -27.04 16.03 7.16
CA ASN A 112 -26.60 15.90 8.55
C ASN A 112 -25.76 14.63 8.82
N TRP A 113 -25.24 13.95 7.78
CA TRP A 113 -24.44 12.74 7.95
C TRP A 113 -23.23 12.74 7.01
N SER A 114 -22.05 12.59 7.60
CA SER A 114 -20.76 12.45 6.92
C SER A 114 -20.18 11.09 7.24
N ILE A 115 -19.61 10.44 6.23
CA ILE A 115 -18.83 9.21 6.43
C ILE A 115 -17.46 9.61 7.02
N PRO A 116 -16.97 8.93 8.08
CA PRO A 116 -15.63 9.17 8.61
C PRO A 116 -14.57 9.00 7.53
N ARG A 117 -13.47 9.74 7.64
CA ARG A 117 -12.37 9.70 6.67
C ARG A 117 -11.24 8.85 7.21
N TYR A 118 -10.76 7.90 6.41
CA TYR A 118 -9.62 7.07 6.73
C TYR A 118 -8.46 7.37 5.80
N ASP A 119 -7.29 7.58 6.39
CA ASP A 119 -6.04 7.76 5.67
C ASP A 119 -5.11 6.57 5.96
N ALA A 120 -4.41 6.11 4.94
CA ALA A 120 -3.45 5.02 5.06
C ALA A 120 -2.20 5.28 4.22
N VAL A 121 -1.05 4.86 4.72
CA VAL A 121 0.25 4.96 4.04
C VAL A 121 0.82 3.59 3.84
N THR A 122 1.06 3.22 2.58
CA THR A 122 1.68 1.95 2.21
C THR A 122 3.01 2.20 1.52
N LEU A 123 4.07 1.54 1.99
CA LEU A 123 5.38 1.52 1.35
C LEU A 123 5.46 0.32 0.41
N ALA A 124 5.92 0.57 -0.81
CA ALA A 124 6.32 -0.44 -1.77
C ALA A 124 7.84 -0.44 -1.92
N MET A 125 8.49 -1.58 -1.71
CA MET A 125 9.95 -1.70 -1.84
C MET A 125 10.32 -3.14 -2.18
N ALA A 126 11.22 -3.33 -3.15
CA ALA A 126 11.82 -4.64 -3.47
C ALA A 126 10.81 -5.78 -3.68
N GLY A 127 9.67 -5.50 -4.34
CA GLY A 127 8.61 -6.49 -4.59
C GLY A 127 7.59 -6.67 -3.48
N HIS A 128 7.69 -5.94 -2.37
CA HIS A 128 6.80 -6.07 -1.22
C HIS A 128 6.02 -4.80 -0.94
N PHE A 129 4.86 -4.95 -0.28
CA PHE A 129 4.07 -3.86 0.28
C PHE A 129 4.04 -3.96 1.80
N VAL A 130 4.17 -2.83 2.48
CA VAL A 130 4.10 -2.71 3.94
C VAL A 130 3.17 -1.56 4.30
N LEU A 131 2.10 -1.85 5.05
CA LEU A 131 1.22 -0.82 5.60
C LEU A 131 1.94 -0.15 6.77
N LEU A 132 2.28 1.13 6.64
CA LEU A 132 3.01 1.88 7.66
C LEU A 132 2.06 2.47 8.70
N SER A 133 0.93 2.99 8.24
CA SER A 133 -0.09 3.60 9.09
C SER A 133 -1.45 3.49 8.41
N ALA A 134 -2.50 3.32 9.22
CA ALA A 134 -3.89 3.40 8.82
C ALA A 134 -4.70 3.91 10.01
N GLY A 135 -5.60 4.86 9.78
CA GLY A 135 -6.44 5.39 10.85
C GLY A 135 -7.44 6.43 10.37
N GLU A 136 -8.35 6.80 11.28
CA GLU A 136 -9.26 7.91 11.03
C GLU A 136 -8.49 9.23 11.00
N SER A 137 -8.93 10.14 10.14
CA SER A 137 -8.26 11.41 9.85
C SER A 137 -9.21 12.58 10.03
N THR A 138 -8.69 13.67 10.59
CA THR A 138 -9.47 14.89 10.84
C THR A 138 -9.89 15.57 9.53
N PRO A 139 -11.10 16.16 9.45
CA PRO A 139 -11.52 16.96 8.31
C PRO A 139 -10.51 18.07 7.97
N GLY A 140 -10.10 18.15 6.70
CA GLY A 140 -9.17 19.17 6.20
C GLY A 140 -7.70 18.76 6.13
N SER A 141 -7.33 17.58 6.63
CA SER A 141 -5.95 17.09 6.53
C SER A 141 -5.48 16.91 5.07
N PRO A 142 -4.23 17.30 4.75
CA PRO A 142 -3.66 17.07 3.41
C PRO A 142 -3.54 15.57 3.13
N MET A 143 -3.54 15.19 1.86
CA MET A 143 -3.39 13.79 1.46
C MET A 143 -2.01 13.28 1.86
N PRO A 144 -1.90 12.09 2.48
CA PRO A 144 -0.61 11.52 2.82
C PRO A 144 0.16 11.04 1.57
#